data_AF-A0A937A4R8-F1
#
_entry.id   AF-A0A937A4R8-F1
#
_cell.length_a   1.000
_cell.length_b   1.000
_cell.length_c   1.000
_cell.angle_alpha   90.00
_cell.angle_beta   90.00
_cell.angle_gamma   90.00
#
_symmetry.space_group_name_H-M   'P 1'
#
loop_
_entity.id
_entity.type
_entity.pdbx_description
1 polymer ?
#
loop_
_entity_poly.entity_id
_entity_poly.type
_entity_poly.pdbx_seq_one_letter_code
_entity_poly.pdbx_strand_id
1 'polypeptide(L)'
;MNPLVVAQGISSAKSFFSNRKVQIVLLLIVLYFIFKKKIKRFLDNRRLQKFQKDEGSIINQLAQQYRAAFNPSGISWMINFDTTKTQAIERLAYQTKGRFQAIANAYELRYKELLTDRLRRELSADEFQNWQNIVD
;
A
#
# COMPACT_ATOMS: atom_id res chain seq x y z
N MET A 1 11.06 -12.99 -44.48
CA MET A 1 11.85 -11.88 -43.90
C MET A 1 13.15 -11.76 -44.69
N ASN A 2 13.52 -10.56 -45.14
CA ASN A 2 14.72 -10.36 -45.95
C ASN A 2 15.98 -10.61 -45.07
N PRO A 3 16.86 -11.58 -45.41
CA PRO A 3 18.00 -11.95 -44.59
C PRO A 3 18.98 -10.79 -44.35
N LEU A 4 19.05 -9.82 -45.27
CA LEU A 4 19.88 -8.63 -45.14
C LEU A 4 19.37 -7.67 -44.05
N VAL A 5 18.04 -7.56 -43.92
CA VAL A 5 17.39 -6.73 -42.88
C VAL A 5 17.58 -7.36 -41.50
N VAL A 6 17.53 -8.69 -41.42
CA VAL A 6 17.81 -9.44 -40.17
C VAL A 6 19.29 -9.30 -39.78
N ALA A 7 20.21 -9.42 -40.74
CA ALA A 7 21.65 -9.27 -40.48
C ALA A 7 22.03 -7.85 -40.05
N GLN A 8 21.47 -6.80 -40.68
CA GLN A 8 21.66 -5.42 -40.26
C GLN A 8 21.08 -5.18 -38.85
N GLY A 9 19.89 -5.70 -38.54
CA GLY A 9 19.31 -5.63 -37.20
C GLY A 9 20.19 -6.30 -36.13
N ILE A 10 20.75 -7.47 -36.43
CA ILE A 10 21.63 -8.22 -35.51
C ILE A 10 22.97 -7.50 -35.29
N SER A 11 23.57 -6.93 -36.35
CA SER A 11 24.86 -6.22 -36.26
C SER A 11 24.75 -4.89 -35.49
N SER A 12 23.67 -4.13 -35.71
CA SER A 12 23.35 -2.90 -34.98
C SER A 12 22.99 -3.17 -33.51
N ALA A 13 22.32 -4.29 -33.23
CA ALA A 13 22.11 -4.73 -31.86
C ALA A 13 23.45 -5.08 -31.17
N LYS A 14 24.35 -5.79 -31.86
CA LYS A 14 25.67 -6.19 -31.34
C LYS A 14 26.52 -4.98 -30.92
N SER A 15 26.55 -3.92 -31.71
CA SER A 15 27.30 -2.70 -31.38
C SER A 15 26.70 -1.96 -30.18
N PHE A 16 25.36 -1.90 -30.09
CA PHE A 16 24.64 -1.33 -28.96
C PHE A 16 24.92 -2.07 -27.64
N PHE A 17 24.89 -3.41 -27.67
CA PHE A 17 25.19 -4.26 -26.51
C PHE A 17 26.69 -4.37 -26.17
N SER A 18 27.60 -3.95 -27.05
CA SER A 18 29.06 -3.95 -26.77
C SER A 18 29.52 -2.74 -25.95
N ASN A 19 28.70 -1.68 -25.89
CA ASN A 19 29.06 -0.47 -25.19
C ASN A 19 28.98 -0.68 -23.68
N ARG A 20 30.12 -0.50 -22.99
CA ARG A 20 30.25 -0.69 -21.53
C ARG A 20 29.21 0.11 -20.73
N LYS A 21 28.85 1.33 -21.17
CA LYS A 21 27.81 2.13 -20.52
C LYS A 21 26.41 1.52 -20.68
N VAL A 22 26.10 1.01 -21.87
CA VAL A 22 24.81 0.35 -22.17
C VAL A 22 24.69 -0.96 -21.39
N GLN A 23 25.77 -1.73 -21.30
CA GLN A 23 25.82 -2.95 -20.48
C GLN A 23 25.58 -2.65 -19.00
N ILE A 24 26.21 -1.61 -18.45
CA ILE A 24 26.00 -1.19 -17.05
C ILE A 24 24.52 -0.82 -16.82
N VAL A 25 23.91 -0.04 -17.72
CA VAL A 25 22.50 0.35 -17.60
C VAL A 25 21.56 -0.86 -17.69
N LEU A 26 21.79 -1.78 -18.64
CA LEU A 26 21.02 -3.02 -18.75
C LEU A 26 21.17 -3.90 -17.52
N LEU A 27 22.38 -4.01 -16.97
CA LEU A 27 22.66 -4.78 -15.77
C LEU A 27 21.93 -4.17 -14.56
N LEU A 28 21.88 -2.84 -14.43
CA LEU A 28 21.10 -2.15 -13.40
C LEU A 28 19.59 -2.40 -13.54
N ILE A 29 19.04 -2.39 -14.77
CA ILE A 29 17.63 -2.69 -15.03
C ILE A 29 17.30 -4.13 -14.64
N VAL A 30 18.14 -5.09 -15.04
CA VAL A 30 17.96 -6.51 -14.70
C VAL A 30 18.06 -6.72 -13.19
N LEU A 31 19.07 -6.13 -12.54
CA LEU A 31 19.20 -6.18 -11.09
C LEU A 31 17.98 -5.56 -10.39
N TYR A 32 17.48 -4.42 -10.86
CA TYR A 32 16.26 -3.82 -10.32
C TYR A 32 15.07 -4.79 -10.39
N PHE A 33 14.86 -5.46 -11.53
CA PHE A 33 13.76 -6.42 -11.67
C PHE A 33 13.90 -7.66 -10.79
N ILE A 34 15.13 -8.16 -10.58
CA ILE A 34 15.41 -9.29 -9.69
C ILE A 34 15.23 -8.89 -8.22
N PHE A 35 15.77 -7.75 -7.82
CA PHE A 35 15.80 -7.33 -6.43
C PHE A 35 14.54 -6.61 -5.98
N LYS A 36 13.72 -6.01 -6.86
CA LYS A 36 12.49 -5.29 -6.44
C LYS A 36 11.55 -6.13 -5.57
N LYS A 37 11.41 -7.42 -5.86
CA LYS A 37 10.56 -8.33 -5.07
C LYS A 37 11.17 -8.63 -3.70
N LYS A 38 12.50 -8.80 -3.61
CA LYS A 38 13.20 -9.05 -2.34
C LYS A 38 13.27 -7.79 -1.47
N ILE A 39 13.52 -6.63 -2.09
CA ILE A 39 13.52 -5.32 -1.42
C ILE A 39 12.14 -5.03 -0.82
N LYS A 40 11.06 -5.23 -1.59
CA LYS A 40 9.69 -5.07 -1.08
C LYS A 40 9.43 -5.95 0.14
N ARG A 41 9.72 -7.26 0.04
CA ARG A 41 9.55 -8.20 1.17
C ARG A 41 10.41 -7.82 2.39
N PHE A 42 11.63 -7.35 2.18
CA PHE A 42 12.52 -6.95 3.28
C PHE A 42 12.02 -5.69 4.00
N LEU A 43 11.54 -4.69 3.24
CA LEU A 43 10.90 -3.50 3.79
C LEU A 43 9.61 -3.84 4.55
N ASP A 44 8.77 -4.71 3.98
CA ASP A 44 7.53 -5.17 4.61
C ASP A 44 7.82 -5.92 5.92
N ASN A 45 8.81 -6.82 5.93
CA ASN A 45 9.20 -7.55 7.14
C ASN A 45 9.71 -6.64 8.26
N ARG A 46 10.48 -5.59 7.96
CA ARG A 46 10.93 -4.63 8.98
C ARG A 46 9.78 -3.79 9.53
N ARG A 47 8.82 -3.40 8.68
CA ARG A 47 7.60 -2.72 9.12
C ARG A 47 6.76 -3.63 10.01
N LEU A 48 6.59 -4.90 9.63
CA LEU A 48 5.89 -5.92 10.42
C LEU A 48 6.55 -6.16 11.79
N GLN A 49 7.88 -6.27 11.85
CA GLN A 49 8.59 -6.49 13.12
C GLN A 49 8.48 -5.30 14.08
N LYS A 50 8.53 -4.06 13.56
CA LYS A 50 8.26 -2.87 14.39
C LYS A 50 6.80 -2.84 14.85
N PHE A 51 5.87 -3.13 13.96
CA PHE A 51 4.44 -3.18 14.27
C PHE A 51 4.10 -4.21 15.35
N GLN A 52 4.66 -5.42 15.27
CA GLN A 52 4.44 -6.49 16.25
C GLN A 52 4.99 -6.14 17.64
N LYS A 53 6.09 -5.37 17.70
CA LYS A 53 6.62 -4.88 18.99
C LYS A 53 5.73 -3.81 19.64
N ASP A 54 4.97 -3.07 18.83
CA ASP A 54 4.17 -1.92 19.26
C ASP A 54 2.65 -2.20 19.23
N GLU A 55 2.20 -3.46 19.31
CA GLU A 55 0.77 -3.83 19.21
C GLU A 55 -0.14 -3.07 20.21
N GLY A 56 0.41 -2.69 21.38
CA GLY A 56 -0.28 -1.88 22.39
C GLY A 56 -0.27 -0.37 22.14
N SER A 57 0.35 0.12 21.06
CA SER A 57 0.40 1.55 20.77
C SER A 57 -0.98 2.11 20.40
N ILE A 58 -1.20 3.39 20.75
CA ILE A 58 -2.43 4.12 20.41
C ILE A 58 -2.71 4.05 18.89
N ILE A 59 -1.67 4.06 18.05
CA ILE A 59 -1.79 3.96 16.59
C ILE A 59 -2.45 2.63 16.19
N ASN A 60 -1.99 1.52 16.76
CA ASN A 60 -2.52 0.19 16.48
C ASN A 60 -3.91 -0.01 17.06
N GLN A 61 -4.21 0.62 18.20
CA GLN A 61 -5.55 0.63 18.79
C GLN A 61 -6.54 1.39 17.90
N LEU A 62 -6.18 2.58 17.42
CA LEU A 62 -7.03 3.36 16.52
C LEU A 62 -7.29 2.64 15.20
N ALA A 63 -6.26 2.01 14.61
CA ALA A 63 -6.44 1.19 13.41
C ALA A 63 -7.42 0.02 13.63
N GLN A 64 -7.36 -0.64 14.80
CA GLN A 64 -8.32 -1.69 15.17
C GLN A 64 -9.72 -1.14 15.39
N GLN A 65 -9.86 0.03 16.02
CA GLN A 65 -11.15 0.67 16.24
C GLN A 65 -11.82 1.06 14.92
N TYR A 66 -11.06 1.55 13.94
CA TYR A 66 -11.57 1.73 12.58
C TYR A 66 -12.11 0.41 12.03
N ARG A 67 -11.35 -0.69 12.13
CA ARG A 67 -11.82 -2.01 11.66
C ARG A 67 -13.10 -2.45 12.34
N ALA A 68 -13.20 -2.27 13.65
CA ALA A 68 -14.38 -2.62 14.43
C ALA A 68 -15.60 -1.73 14.10
N ALA A 69 -15.37 -0.47 13.68
CA ALA A 69 -16.44 0.40 13.22
C ALA A 69 -17.00 -0.02 11.86
N PHE A 70 -16.16 -0.55 10.97
CA PHE A 70 -16.58 -1.13 9.68
C PHE A 70 -17.16 -2.55 9.81
N ASN A 71 -16.79 -3.29 10.86
CA ASN A 71 -17.19 -4.68 11.06
C ASN A 71 -17.63 -4.96 12.50
N PRO A 72 -18.80 -4.48 12.94
CA PRO A 72 -19.25 -4.64 14.32
C PRO A 72 -19.39 -6.09 14.78
N SER A 73 -19.68 -7.04 13.88
CA SER A 73 -19.75 -8.47 14.19
C SER A 73 -18.38 -9.07 14.55
N GLY A 74 -17.29 -8.43 14.13
CA GLY A 74 -15.93 -8.93 14.29
C GLY A 74 -15.56 -10.09 13.36
N ILE A 75 -16.50 -10.62 12.57
CA ILE A 75 -16.27 -11.75 11.68
C ILE A 75 -15.66 -11.23 10.38
N SER A 76 -14.43 -11.60 10.05
CA SER A 76 -13.64 -10.93 9.01
C SER A 76 -14.28 -10.94 7.62
N TRP A 77 -15.01 -12.00 7.26
CA TRP A 77 -15.69 -12.12 5.97
C TRP A 77 -17.01 -11.34 5.92
N MET A 78 -17.57 -11.00 7.08
CA MET A 78 -18.83 -10.24 7.18
C MET A 78 -18.62 -8.73 7.01
N ILE A 79 -17.39 -8.22 6.99
CA ILE A 79 -17.15 -6.76 6.91
C ILE A 79 -17.86 -6.05 5.75
N ASN A 80 -18.06 -6.72 4.61
CA ASN A 80 -18.74 -6.09 3.46
C ASN A 80 -20.27 -6.25 3.51
N PHE A 81 -20.79 -7.01 4.48
CA PHE A 81 -22.21 -7.25 4.72
C PHE A 81 -22.70 -6.58 6.00
N ASP A 82 -21.79 -6.37 6.94
CA ASP A 82 -22.01 -5.67 8.19
C ASP A 82 -22.35 -4.20 7.96
N THR A 83 -23.09 -3.65 8.92
CA THR A 83 -23.37 -2.21 8.92
C THR A 83 -22.15 -1.44 9.44
N THR A 84 -21.83 -0.32 8.80
CA THR A 84 -20.80 0.59 9.29
C THR A 84 -21.35 1.54 10.36
N LYS A 85 -20.62 1.66 11.48
CA LYS A 85 -20.92 2.64 12.55
C LYS A 85 -20.33 4.01 12.21
N THR A 86 -21.02 4.78 11.37
CA THR A 86 -20.54 6.10 10.87
C THR A 86 -20.23 7.09 12.00
N GLN A 87 -21.05 7.16 13.05
CA GLN A 87 -20.76 7.98 14.24
C GLN A 87 -19.48 7.57 14.98
N ALA A 88 -19.10 6.29 14.94
CA ALA A 88 -17.83 5.85 15.52
C ALA A 88 -16.65 6.29 14.64
N ILE A 89 -16.81 6.25 13.31
CA ILE A 89 -15.81 6.73 12.36
C ILE A 89 -15.56 8.23 12.52
N GLU A 90 -16.62 9.03 12.68
CA GLU A 90 -16.49 10.46 12.92
C GLU A 90 -15.73 10.76 14.23
N ARG A 91 -16.07 10.08 15.33
CA ARG A 91 -15.31 10.20 16.59
C ARG A 91 -13.85 9.80 16.43
N LEU A 92 -13.58 8.74 15.67
CA LEU A 92 -12.22 8.31 15.36
C LEU A 92 -11.47 9.34 14.53
N ALA A 93 -12.16 10.08 13.63
CA ALA A 93 -11.58 11.17 12.85
C ALA A 93 -10.89 12.20 13.77
N TYR A 94 -11.61 12.68 14.79
CA TYR A 94 -11.08 13.62 15.78
C TYR A 94 -9.87 13.06 16.54
N GLN A 95 -9.89 11.78 16.92
CA GLN A 95 -8.78 11.12 17.61
C GLN A 95 -7.56 10.86 16.71
N THR A 96 -7.79 10.85 15.40
CA THR A 96 -6.79 10.54 14.37
C THR A 96 -6.06 11.79 13.86
N LYS A 97 -6.58 12.99 14.18
CA LYS A 97 -6.04 14.28 13.74
C LYS A 97 -4.54 14.40 14.05
N GLY A 98 -3.76 14.81 13.04
CA GLY A 98 -2.30 14.96 13.12
C GLY A 98 -1.50 13.64 13.17
N ARG A 99 -2.17 12.47 13.16
CA ARG A 99 -1.51 11.14 13.18
C ARG A 99 -2.05 10.17 12.14
N PHE A 100 -2.89 10.65 11.22
CA PHE A 100 -3.58 9.83 10.23
C PHE A 100 -2.66 8.91 9.44
N GLN A 101 -1.59 9.44 8.86
CA GLN A 101 -0.71 8.63 8.01
C GLN A 101 -0.15 7.41 8.75
N ALA A 102 0.21 7.55 10.02
CA ALA A 102 0.71 6.44 10.83
C ALA A 102 -0.39 5.39 11.07
N ILE A 103 -1.62 5.83 11.35
CA ILE A 103 -2.79 4.96 11.58
C ILE A 103 -3.21 4.25 10.30
N ALA A 104 -3.24 4.96 9.16
CA ALA A 104 -3.55 4.39 7.85
C ALA A 104 -2.51 3.32 7.45
N ASN A 105 -1.22 3.59 7.66
CA ASN A 105 -0.16 2.62 7.42
C ASN A 105 -0.29 1.39 8.34
N ALA A 106 -0.63 1.58 9.61
CA ALA A 106 -0.88 0.51 10.56
C ALA A 106 -2.08 -0.36 10.15
N TYR A 107 -3.17 0.28 9.70
CA TYR A 107 -4.35 -0.38 9.17
C TYR A 107 -4.01 -1.23 7.93
N GLU A 108 -3.33 -0.65 6.94
CA GLU A 108 -2.92 -1.36 5.72
C GLU A 108 -2.02 -2.55 6.04
N LEU A 109 -1.06 -2.36 6.94
CA LEU A 109 -0.13 -3.42 7.32
C LEU A 109 -0.85 -4.62 7.93
N ARG A 110 -1.87 -4.37 8.78
CA ARG A 110 -2.63 -5.40 9.49
C ARG A 110 -3.69 -6.07 8.63
N TYR A 111 -4.45 -5.29 7.86
CA TYR A 111 -5.63 -5.78 7.14
C TYR A 111 -5.42 -5.93 5.64
N LYS A 112 -4.24 -5.57 5.13
CA LYS A 112 -3.89 -5.63 3.69
C LYS A 112 -4.86 -4.84 2.81
N GLU A 113 -5.37 -3.75 3.35
CA GLU A 113 -6.39 -2.88 2.74
C GLU A 113 -6.10 -1.43 3.12
N LEU A 114 -6.21 -0.50 2.17
CA LEU A 114 -6.03 0.92 2.46
C LEU A 114 -7.22 1.45 3.28
N LEU A 115 -6.93 2.13 4.39
CA LEU A 115 -7.96 2.72 5.25
C LEU A 115 -8.85 3.71 4.47
N THR A 116 -8.25 4.52 3.61
CA THR A 116 -8.98 5.47 2.74
C THR A 116 -9.94 4.76 1.79
N ASP A 117 -9.55 3.63 1.23
CA ASP A 117 -10.40 2.89 0.28
C ASP A 117 -11.52 2.15 1.00
N ARG A 118 -11.30 1.73 2.24
CA ARG A 118 -12.37 1.24 3.11
C ARG A 118 -13.34 2.37 3.43
N LEU A 119 -12.86 3.51 3.92
CA LEU A 119 -13.71 4.67 4.24
C LEU A 119 -14.57 5.10 3.05
N ARG A 120 -14.02 5.19 1.83
CA ARG A 120 -14.79 5.55 0.62
C ARG A 120 -15.88 4.54 0.24
N ARG A 121 -15.73 3.27 0.64
CA ARG A 121 -16.75 2.25 0.37
C ARG A 121 -17.88 2.25 1.39
N GLU A 122 -17.55 2.64 2.62
CA GLU A 122 -18.47 2.55 3.77
C GLU A 122 -19.21 3.87 4.04
N LEU A 123 -18.60 5.00 3.69
CA LEU A 123 -19.17 6.33 3.89
C LEU A 123 -19.77 6.85 2.57
N SER A 124 -20.84 7.62 2.70
CA SER A 124 -21.29 8.49 1.62
C SER A 124 -20.25 9.57 1.28
N ALA A 125 -20.41 10.22 0.12
CA ALA A 125 -19.48 11.28 -0.30
C ALA A 125 -19.38 12.42 0.73
N ASP A 126 -20.51 12.85 1.29
CA ASP A 126 -20.57 13.93 2.27
C ASP A 126 -19.94 13.52 3.60
N GLU A 127 -20.21 12.30 4.07
CA GLU A 127 -19.59 11.76 5.30
C GLU A 127 -18.09 11.60 5.14
N PHE A 128 -17.63 11.12 3.98
CA PHE A 128 -16.20 11.00 3.68
C PHE A 128 -15.52 12.37 3.65
N GLN A 129 -16.15 13.36 3.01
CA GLN A 129 -15.61 14.73 2.97
C GLN A 129 -15.57 15.36 4.37
N ASN A 130 -16.61 15.17 5.18
CA ASN A 130 -16.62 15.65 6.57
C ASN A 130 -15.52 14.99 7.40
N TRP A 131 -15.39 13.66 7.31
CA TRP A 131 -14.30 12.92 7.96
C TRP A 131 -12.93 13.46 7.54
N GLN A 132 -12.74 13.71 6.24
CA GLN A 132 -11.48 14.21 5.71
C GLN A 132 -11.16 15.61 6.27
N ASN A 133 -12.15 16.51 6.31
CA ASN A 133 -11.99 17.86 6.88
C ASN A 133 -11.60 17.85 8.38
N ILE A 134 -11.96 16.81 9.12
CA ILE A 134 -11.59 16.67 10.54
C ILE A 134 -10.14 16.22 10.69
N VAL A 135 -9.72 15.29 9.82
CA VAL A 135 -8.43 14.60 9.91
C VAL A 135 -7.28 15.41 9.33
N ASP A 136 -7.55 16.18 8.28
CA ASP A 136 -6.63 17.16 7.69
C ASP A 136 -6.30 18.30 8.70
#